data_AF-F8CRR5-F1
#
_entry.id   AF-F8CRR5-F1
#
_cell.length_a   1.000
_cell.length_b   1.000
_cell.length_c   1.000
_cell.angle_alpha   90.00
_cell.angle_beta   90.00
_cell.angle_gamma   90.00
#
_symmetry.space_group_name_H-M   'P 1'
#
loop_
_entity.id
_entity.type
_entity.pdbx_description
1 polymer ?
#
loop_
_entity_poly.entity_id
_entity_poly.type
_entity_poly.pdbx_seq_one_letter_code
_entity_poly.pdbx_strand_id
1 'polypeptide(L)'
;MRRAAPEVTGVELPRDAVGFTRRECPECQRPFKTRPGPLDARAVLHKLLGFFPFENAHECVEGLPVWGCPYCGHRAEADGFLTPAQQTHLEAVARGWANHVRYEQLAHVARTLAVNPRPTFVAVEPEALPGPMAPEPDELLRVMPMLCCGEEVKVLWEWDQALHCFSCGARHDPMSGRQQVELRFVSE
;
A
#
# COMPACT_ATOMS: atom_id res chain seq x y z
N MET A 1 8.36 -29.92 22.02
CA MET A 1 7.87 -29.58 20.66
C MET A 1 8.62 -28.35 20.17
N ARG A 2 9.37 -28.44 19.08
CA ARG A 2 9.83 -27.24 18.36
C ARG A 2 8.58 -26.64 17.72
N ARG A 3 8.08 -25.51 18.23
CA ARG A 3 7.05 -24.76 17.51
C ARG A 3 7.70 -24.19 16.26
N ALA A 4 7.07 -24.38 15.11
CA ALA A 4 7.51 -23.76 13.88
C ALA A 4 7.54 -22.24 14.11
N ALA A 5 8.60 -21.57 13.64
CA ALA A 5 8.58 -20.11 13.54
C ALA A 5 7.31 -19.71 12.77
N PRO A 6 6.68 -18.57 13.10
CA PRO A 6 5.55 -18.08 12.30
C PRO A 6 5.98 -18.08 10.84
N GLU A 7 5.18 -18.72 9.97
CA GLU A 7 5.39 -18.63 8.53
C GLU A 7 5.49 -17.15 8.18
N VAL A 8 6.58 -16.75 7.52
CA VAL A 8 6.71 -15.40 7.00
C VAL A 8 5.74 -15.32 5.82
N THR A 9 4.47 -15.10 6.12
CA THR A 9 3.46 -14.65 5.17
C THR A 9 3.84 -13.23 4.80
N GLY A 10 4.29 -13.03 3.56
CA GLY A 10 4.66 -11.71 3.05
C GLY A 10 3.55 -10.68 3.26
N VAL A 11 3.94 -9.41 3.44
CA VAL A 11 2.98 -8.30 3.53
C VAL A 11 2.79 -7.72 2.14
N GLU A 12 1.59 -7.87 1.59
CA GLU A 12 1.24 -7.39 0.27
C GLU A 12 0.03 -6.45 0.32
N LEU A 13 0.05 -5.43 -0.54
CA LEU A 13 -1.11 -4.59 -0.77
C LEU A 13 -2.09 -5.31 -1.72
N PRO A 14 -3.40 -5.26 -1.46
CA PRO A 14 -4.38 -5.94 -2.29
C PRO A 14 -4.37 -5.35 -3.70
N ARG A 15 -4.59 -6.22 -4.68
CA ARG A 15 -4.68 -5.89 -6.09
C ARG A 15 -6.09 -6.13 -6.58
N ASP A 16 -6.50 -5.37 -7.58
CA ASP A 16 -7.73 -5.65 -8.31
C ASP A 16 -7.56 -6.81 -9.29
N ALA A 17 -8.65 -7.24 -9.94
CA ALA A 17 -8.66 -8.36 -10.88
C ALA A 17 -7.70 -8.22 -12.08
N VAL A 18 -7.25 -7.00 -12.38
CA VAL A 18 -6.32 -6.67 -13.48
C VAL A 18 -4.91 -6.38 -12.94
N GLY A 19 -4.71 -6.56 -11.63
CA GLY A 19 -3.42 -6.44 -10.97
C GLY A 19 -3.02 -5.02 -10.58
N PHE A 20 -3.95 -4.05 -10.47
CA PHE A 20 -3.62 -2.71 -9.97
C PHE A 20 -3.81 -2.58 -8.46
N THR A 21 -2.95 -1.80 -7.80
CA THR A 21 -3.02 -1.51 -6.36
C THR A 21 -3.65 -0.15 -6.12
N ARG A 22 -4.55 -0.07 -5.14
CA ARG A 22 -5.25 1.18 -4.78
C ARG A 22 -4.36 2.16 -4.04
N ARG A 23 -4.54 3.43 -4.37
CA ARG A 23 -3.90 4.61 -3.78
C ARG A 23 -4.95 5.68 -3.50
N GLU A 24 -4.69 6.51 -2.51
CA GLU A 24 -5.53 7.67 -2.20
C GLU A 24 -4.67 8.90 -2.02
N CYS A 25 -5.04 10.01 -2.65
CA CYS A 25 -4.31 11.25 -2.51
C CYS A 25 -4.53 11.86 -1.10
N PRO A 26 -3.49 12.16 -0.32
CA PRO A 26 -3.66 12.78 1.00
C PRO A 26 -4.25 14.20 0.92
N GLU A 27 -4.06 14.89 -0.21
CA GLU A 27 -4.54 16.25 -0.42
C GLU A 27 -6.01 16.29 -0.86
N CYS A 28 -6.36 15.54 -1.90
CA CYS A 28 -7.68 15.64 -2.54
C CYS A 28 -8.59 14.43 -2.30
N GLN A 29 -8.10 13.43 -1.55
CA GLN A 29 -8.81 12.22 -1.10
C GLN A 29 -9.42 11.37 -2.23
N ARG A 30 -9.02 11.62 -3.48
CA ARG A 30 -9.51 10.86 -4.62
C ARG A 30 -8.76 9.54 -4.74
N PRO A 31 -9.48 8.42 -4.98
CA PRO A 31 -8.84 7.15 -5.24
C PRO A 31 -8.30 7.09 -6.66
N PHE A 32 -7.18 6.41 -6.81
CA PHE A 32 -6.66 5.97 -8.09
C PHE A 32 -5.96 4.62 -7.88
N LYS A 33 -5.57 3.97 -8.97
CA LYS A 33 -4.96 2.65 -8.94
C LYS A 33 -3.73 2.65 -9.84
N THR A 34 -2.60 2.14 -9.36
CA THR A 34 -1.33 2.07 -10.14
C THR A 34 -0.93 0.61 -10.35
N ARG A 35 -0.11 0.34 -11.38
CA ARG A 35 0.55 -0.95 -11.50
C ARG A 35 1.51 -1.16 -10.31
N PRO A 36 1.65 -2.40 -9.81
CA PRO A 36 2.63 -2.70 -8.80
C PRO A 36 4.03 -2.62 -9.39
N GLY A 37 4.98 -2.10 -8.62
CA GLY A 37 6.39 -2.01 -8.96
C GLY A 37 7.29 -2.13 -7.71
N PRO A 38 8.62 -2.16 -7.90
CA PRO A 38 9.59 -2.30 -6.80
C PRO A 38 9.45 -1.22 -5.71
N LEU A 39 8.88 -0.08 -6.09
CA LEU A 39 8.63 1.08 -5.25
C LEU A 39 7.53 0.85 -4.19
N ASP A 40 6.58 -0.07 -4.43
CA ASP A 40 5.51 -0.35 -3.47
C ASP A 40 6.02 -1.06 -2.22
N ALA A 41 6.95 -2.01 -2.40
CA ALA A 41 7.57 -2.72 -1.29
C ALA A 41 8.29 -1.74 -0.36
N ARG A 42 8.95 -0.72 -0.93
CA ARG A 42 9.60 0.36 -0.16
C ARG A 42 8.58 1.21 0.60
N ALA A 43 7.45 1.57 -0.03
CA ALA A 43 6.39 2.33 0.64
C ALA A 43 5.80 1.54 1.83
N VAL A 44 5.54 0.25 1.65
CA VAL A 44 5.05 -0.65 2.71
C VAL A 44 6.06 -0.72 3.86
N LEU A 45 7.33 -0.96 3.53
CA LEU A 45 8.39 -1.11 4.51
C LEU A 45 8.66 0.18 5.30
N HIS A 46 8.69 1.33 4.62
CA HIS A 46 8.81 2.63 5.28
C HIS A 46 7.64 2.89 6.23
N LYS A 47 6.40 2.56 5.82
CA LYS A 47 5.24 2.72 6.69
C LYS A 47 5.33 1.81 7.92
N LEU A 48 5.76 0.56 7.75
CA LEU A 48 5.94 -0.40 8.85
C LEU A 48 7.02 0.07 9.84
N LEU A 49 8.10 0.69 9.35
CA LEU A 49 9.15 1.29 10.19
C LEU A 49 8.63 2.38 11.14
N GLY A 50 7.60 3.12 10.72
CA GLY A 50 6.92 4.09 11.57
C GLY A 50 6.20 3.48 12.78
N PHE A 51 5.92 2.17 12.76
CA PHE A 51 5.18 1.47 13.82
C PHE A 51 6.05 0.50 14.63
N PHE A 52 7.06 -0.09 14.00
CA PHE A 52 7.92 -1.09 14.64
C PHE A 52 9.38 -0.93 14.18
N PRO A 53 10.33 -0.72 15.10
CA PRO A 53 11.73 -0.55 14.75
C PRO A 53 12.34 -1.90 14.32
N PHE A 54 12.74 -2.01 13.05
CA PHE A 54 13.53 -3.14 12.57
C PHE A 54 15.01 -2.92 12.86
N GLU A 55 15.74 -3.99 13.19
CA GLU A 55 17.19 -3.95 13.38
C GLU A 55 17.91 -3.42 12.13
N ASN A 56 17.38 -3.79 10.95
CA ASN A 56 17.91 -3.37 9.66
C ASN A 56 17.19 -2.14 9.07
N ALA A 57 16.68 -1.24 9.93
CA ALA A 57 15.93 -0.07 9.47
C ALA A 57 16.66 0.72 8.37
N HIS A 58 18.00 0.86 8.49
CA HIS A 58 18.88 1.54 7.55
C HIS A 58 18.79 1.01 6.10
N GLU A 59 18.46 -0.26 5.89
CA GLU A 59 18.26 -0.84 4.55
C GLU A 59 17.04 -0.26 3.81
N CYS A 60 16.20 0.50 4.53
CA CYS A 60 14.90 0.94 4.07
C CYS A 60 14.74 2.47 4.05
N VAL A 61 15.69 3.22 4.62
CA VAL A 61 15.57 4.68 4.84
C VAL A 61 15.94 5.48 3.59
N GLU A 62 16.80 4.95 2.71
CA GLU A 62 17.27 5.70 1.55
C GLU A 62 16.42 5.43 0.29
N GLY A 63 15.88 6.52 -0.29
CA GLY A 63 15.29 6.49 -1.63
C GLY A 63 13.82 6.08 -1.70
N LEU A 64 12.99 6.68 -0.84
CA LEU A 64 11.54 6.64 -1.02
C LEU A 64 11.15 7.28 -2.34
N PRO A 65 10.29 6.62 -3.12
CA PRO A 65 9.79 7.20 -4.35
C PRO A 65 8.81 8.32 -4.01
N VAL A 66 8.96 9.45 -4.70
CA VAL A 66 7.96 10.53 -4.66
C VAL A 66 6.93 10.26 -5.75
N TRP A 67 5.68 10.11 -5.35
CA TRP A 67 4.56 9.99 -6.28
C TRP A 67 3.77 11.28 -6.40
N GLY A 68 3.03 11.37 -7.50
CA GLY A 68 2.08 12.44 -7.78
C GLY A 68 0.64 11.93 -7.77
N CYS A 69 -0.28 12.76 -7.31
CA CYS A 69 -1.71 12.54 -7.50
C CYS A 69 -2.07 12.76 -8.97
N PRO A 70 -2.75 11.81 -9.65
CA PRO A 70 -3.15 12.00 -11.03
C PRO A 70 -4.14 13.15 -11.27
N TYR A 71 -4.85 13.57 -10.22
CA TYR A 71 -5.91 14.57 -10.33
C TYR A 71 -5.42 15.98 -10.02
N CYS A 72 -4.89 16.20 -8.81
CA CYS A 72 -4.49 17.54 -8.35
C CYS A 72 -2.99 17.83 -8.51
N GLY A 73 -2.19 16.84 -8.91
CA GLY A 73 -0.73 16.98 -9.05
C GLY A 73 0.03 17.07 -7.72
N HIS A 74 -0.63 16.93 -6.56
CA HIS A 74 0.03 16.88 -5.25
C HIS A 74 1.13 15.81 -5.22
N ARG A 75 2.30 16.14 -4.66
CA ARG A 75 3.44 15.24 -4.57
C ARG A 75 3.79 14.93 -3.13
N ALA A 76 3.98 13.65 -2.85
CA ALA A 76 4.35 13.13 -1.53
C ALA A 76 5.17 11.85 -1.68
N GLU A 77 5.77 11.39 -0.58
CA GLU A 77 6.37 10.06 -0.50
C GLU A 77 5.31 8.98 -0.76
N ALA A 78 5.71 7.87 -1.35
CA ALA A 78 4.80 6.83 -1.83
C ALA A 78 3.91 6.21 -0.74
N ASP A 79 4.39 6.17 0.51
CA ASP A 79 3.61 5.71 1.66
C ASP A 79 2.52 6.70 2.09
N GLY A 80 2.67 7.99 1.75
CA GLY A 80 1.64 9.01 1.90
C GLY A 80 0.41 8.78 1.02
N PHE A 81 0.53 7.94 -0.01
CA PHE A 81 -0.57 7.53 -0.89
C PHE A 81 -1.21 6.20 -0.48
N LEU A 82 -0.79 5.58 0.63
CA LEU A 82 -1.46 4.41 1.19
C LEU A 82 -2.86 4.81 1.68
N THR A 83 -3.86 4.02 1.34
CA THR A 83 -5.23 4.28 1.79
C THR A 83 -5.34 4.15 3.30
N PRO A 84 -6.32 4.80 3.96
CA PRO A 84 -6.53 4.64 5.40
C PRO A 84 -6.67 3.16 5.84
N ALA A 85 -7.32 2.34 5.03
CA ALA A 85 -7.47 0.90 5.27
C ALA A 85 -6.12 0.16 5.20
N GLN A 86 -5.28 0.47 4.21
CA GLN A 86 -3.93 -0.09 4.10
C GLN A 86 -3.06 0.31 5.30
N GLN A 87 -3.10 1.59 5.70
CA GLN A 87 -2.33 2.07 6.86
C GLN A 87 -2.76 1.36 8.14
N THR A 88 -4.07 1.22 8.37
CA THR A 88 -4.63 0.51 9.53
C THR A 88 -4.19 -0.96 9.56
N HIS A 89 -4.19 -1.62 8.40
CA HIS A 89 -3.73 -3.00 8.28
C HIS A 89 -2.24 -3.14 8.60
N LEU A 90 -1.39 -2.28 8.04
CA LEU A 90 0.06 -2.28 8.31
C LEU A 90 0.37 -2.02 9.78
N GLU A 91 -0.39 -1.13 10.44
CA GLU A 91 -0.25 -0.90 11.88
C GLU A 91 -0.60 -2.16 12.69
N ALA A 92 -1.69 -2.84 12.33
CA ALA A 92 -2.08 -4.10 12.98
C ALA A 92 -1.02 -5.20 12.80
N VAL A 93 -0.43 -5.30 11.60
CA VAL A 93 0.67 -6.24 11.32
C VAL A 93 1.89 -5.91 12.18
N ALA A 94 2.33 -4.64 12.21
CA ALA A 94 3.47 -4.20 13.00
C ALA A 94 3.29 -4.46 14.51
N ARG A 95 2.09 -4.19 15.03
CA ARG A 95 1.73 -4.49 16.43
C ARG A 95 1.71 -6.00 16.70
N GLY A 96 1.23 -6.80 15.74
CA GLY A 96 1.33 -8.25 15.78
C GLY A 96 2.79 -8.69 15.93
N TRP A 97 3.67 -8.25 15.04
CA TRP A 97 5.10 -8.56 15.13
C TRP A 97 5.72 -8.15 16.47
N ALA A 98 5.43 -6.94 16.96
CA ALA A 98 5.93 -6.48 18.25
C ALA A 98 5.52 -7.40 19.41
N ASN A 99 4.27 -7.89 19.40
CA ASN A 99 3.77 -8.82 20.41
C ASN A 99 4.42 -10.20 20.31
N HIS A 100 4.64 -10.70 19.09
CA HIS A 100 5.32 -11.97 18.85
C HIS A 100 6.80 -11.93 19.28
N VAL A 101 7.52 -10.86 18.94
CA VAL A 101 8.91 -10.66 19.40
C VAL A 101 8.99 -10.59 20.91
N ARG A 102 8.11 -9.80 21.55
CA ARG A 102 8.04 -9.70 23.01
C ARG A 102 7.72 -11.05 23.67
N TYR A 103 6.79 -11.80 23.09
CA TYR A 103 6.43 -13.12 23.57
C TYR A 103 7.63 -14.06 23.53
N GLU A 104 8.38 -14.11 22.43
CA GLU A 104 9.54 -15.00 22.33
C GLU A 104 10.65 -14.66 23.34
N GLN A 105 10.89 -13.36 23.57
CA GLN A 105 11.80 -12.89 24.61
C GLN A 105 11.37 -13.36 26.00
N LEU A 106 10.09 -13.18 26.36
CA LEU A 106 9.55 -13.57 27.66
C LEU A 106 9.46 -15.10 27.83
N ALA A 107 9.04 -15.81 26.78
CA ALA A 107 8.93 -17.25 26.76
C ALA A 107 10.30 -17.91 26.92
N HIS A 108 11.36 -17.31 26.38
CA HIS A 108 12.74 -17.75 26.63
C HIS A 108 13.07 -17.69 28.13
N VAL A 109 12.84 -16.56 28.79
CA VAL A 109 13.11 -16.42 30.24
C VAL A 109 12.25 -17.38 31.06
N ALA A 110 10.97 -17.53 30.72
CA ALA A 110 10.06 -18.47 31.39
C ALA A 110 10.56 -19.92 31.30
N ARG A 111 11.10 -20.34 30.14
CA ARG A 111 11.72 -21.65 29.97
C ARG A 111 12.97 -21.82 30.83
N THR A 112 13.82 -20.82 30.90
CA THR A 112 15.07 -20.86 31.68
C THR A 112 14.82 -20.87 33.20
N LEU A 113 13.75 -20.23 33.65
CA LEU A 113 13.33 -20.19 35.06
C LEU A 113 12.28 -21.25 35.42
N ALA A 114 12.06 -22.26 34.58
CA ALA A 114 10.98 -23.24 34.76
C ALA A 114 11.05 -24.03 36.08
N VAL A 115 12.23 -24.11 36.72
CA VAL A 115 12.44 -24.77 38.02
C VAL A 115 12.19 -23.86 39.21
N ASN A 116 11.89 -22.57 39.00
CA ASN A 116 11.59 -21.64 40.08
C ASN A 116 10.22 -21.99 40.70
N PRO A 117 10.14 -22.32 42.00
CA PRO A 117 8.89 -22.69 42.67
C PRO A 117 7.91 -21.51 42.82
N ARG A 118 8.34 -20.27 42.56
CA ARG A 118 7.54 -19.04 42.67
C ARG A 118 7.74 -18.12 41.46
N PRO A 119 7.15 -18.43 40.30
CA PRO A 119 7.25 -17.56 39.14
C PRO A 119 6.53 -16.23 39.40
N THR A 120 7.16 -15.13 39.01
CA THR A 120 6.62 -13.76 39.16
C THR A 120 6.01 -13.21 37.88
N PHE A 121 6.13 -13.93 36.77
CA PHE A 121 5.53 -13.57 35.48
C PHE A 121 5.20 -14.83 34.67
N VAL A 122 4.27 -14.69 33.72
CA VAL A 122 3.87 -15.73 32.77
C VAL A 122 3.87 -15.14 31.37
N ALA A 123 4.50 -15.83 30.41
CA ALA A 123 4.44 -15.45 29.01
C ALA A 123 3.08 -15.88 28.43
N VAL A 124 2.27 -14.92 27.99
CA VAL A 124 0.98 -15.16 27.35
C VAL A 124 1.17 -15.19 25.84
N GLU A 125 0.69 -16.26 25.20
CA GLU A 125 0.77 -16.41 23.75
C GLU A 125 0.00 -15.27 23.05
N PRO A 126 0.61 -14.59 22.07
CA PRO A 126 -0.03 -13.51 21.35
C PRO A 126 -1.10 -14.05 20.39
N GLU A 127 -2.04 -13.18 20.01
CA GLU A 127 -2.97 -13.46 18.92
C GLU A 127 -2.23 -13.72 17.61
N ALA A 128 -2.88 -14.44 16.69
CA ALA A 128 -2.35 -14.67 15.36
C ALA A 128 -2.13 -13.33 14.62
N LEU A 129 -1.14 -13.29 13.73
CA LEU A 129 -0.92 -12.12 12.88
C LEU A 129 -2.16 -11.86 12.02
N PRO A 130 -2.47 -10.58 11.70
CA PRO A 130 -3.53 -10.28 10.75
C PRO A 130 -3.31 -11.02 9.42
N GLY A 131 -4.36 -11.64 8.91
CA GLY A 131 -4.34 -12.24 7.57
C GLY A 131 -4.28 -11.18 6.47
N PRO A 132 -4.18 -11.59 5.19
CA PRO A 132 -4.13 -10.66 4.06
C PRO A 132 -5.36 -9.76 4.01
N MET A 133 -5.19 -8.55 3.45
CA MET A 133 -6.30 -7.64 3.20
C MET A 133 -7.31 -8.25 2.22
N ALA A 134 -8.58 -7.88 2.37
CA ALA A 134 -9.61 -8.24 1.40
C ALA A 134 -9.26 -7.70 0.00
N PRO A 135 -9.65 -8.41 -1.07
CA PRO A 135 -9.46 -7.94 -2.44
C PRO A 135 -10.11 -6.56 -2.67
N GLU A 136 -9.50 -5.78 -3.56
CA GLU A 136 -10.01 -4.45 -3.91
C GLU A 136 -11.35 -4.54 -4.66
N PRO A 137 -12.34 -3.69 -4.36
CA PRO A 137 -13.60 -3.67 -5.09
C PRO A 137 -13.44 -3.18 -6.53
N ASP A 138 -14.34 -3.65 -7.38
CA ASP A 138 -14.48 -3.20 -8.77
C ASP A 138 -15.16 -1.84 -8.82
N GLU A 139 -14.35 -0.79 -8.68
CA GLU A 139 -14.78 0.59 -8.88
C GLU A 139 -14.78 0.97 -10.37
N LEU A 140 -15.61 1.95 -10.74
CA LEU A 140 -15.65 2.55 -12.07
C LEU A 140 -14.40 3.42 -12.33
N LEU A 141 -13.25 2.77 -12.45
CA LEU A 141 -12.00 3.37 -12.86
C LEU A 141 -11.62 2.89 -14.26
N ARG A 142 -11.21 3.82 -15.13
CA ARG A 142 -10.68 3.52 -16.46
C ARG A 142 -9.16 3.54 -16.46
N VAL A 143 -8.55 2.62 -17.21
CA VAL A 143 -7.10 2.61 -17.42
C VAL A 143 -6.73 3.73 -18.41
N MET A 144 -5.76 4.55 -18.02
CA MET A 144 -5.19 5.63 -18.83
C MET A 144 -3.67 5.43 -18.92
N PRO A 145 -3.09 5.33 -20.13
CA PRO A 145 -1.64 5.32 -20.30
C PRO A 145 -1.08 6.74 -20.18
N MET A 146 0.02 6.88 -19.43
CA MET A 146 0.75 8.12 -19.27
C MET A 146 1.75 8.31 -20.41
N LEU A 147 1.47 9.24 -21.31
CA LEU A 147 2.28 9.46 -22.51
C LEU A 147 3.73 9.88 -22.21
N CYS A 148 4.04 10.38 -21.00
CA CYS A 148 5.41 10.80 -20.66
C CYS A 148 6.37 9.61 -20.43
N CYS A 149 5.87 8.48 -19.96
CA CYS A 149 6.71 7.38 -19.48
C CYS A 149 6.15 5.98 -19.76
N GLY A 150 4.94 5.86 -20.31
CA GLY A 150 4.29 4.59 -20.61
C GLY A 150 3.59 3.94 -19.42
N GLU A 151 3.70 4.52 -18.21
CA GLU A 151 3.03 4.00 -17.02
C GLU A 151 1.50 4.01 -17.15
N GLU A 152 0.84 3.02 -16.57
CA GLU A 152 -0.61 2.94 -16.56
C GLU A 152 -1.18 3.35 -15.21
N VAL A 153 -2.24 4.15 -15.24
CA VAL A 153 -3.01 4.49 -14.05
C VAL A 153 -4.49 4.26 -14.29
N LYS A 154 -5.19 3.77 -13.27
CA LYS A 154 -6.63 3.70 -13.21
C LYS A 154 -7.17 4.93 -12.49
N VAL A 155 -7.97 5.72 -13.20
CA VAL A 155 -8.58 6.97 -12.71
C VAL A 155 -10.10 6.95 -12.86
N LEU A 156 -10.79 7.84 -12.14
CA LEU A 156 -12.25 7.95 -12.19
C LEU A 156 -12.78 8.02 -13.62
N TRP A 157 -13.79 7.21 -13.92
CA TRP A 157 -14.40 7.15 -15.25
C TRP A 157 -14.94 8.50 -15.74
N GLU A 158 -15.45 9.31 -14.84
CA GLU A 158 -16.03 10.63 -15.14
C GLU A 158 -14.99 11.77 -15.13
N TRP A 159 -13.70 11.48 -14.89
CA TRP A 159 -12.68 12.54 -14.87
C TRP A 159 -12.42 13.08 -16.28
N ASP A 160 -12.67 14.37 -16.49
CA ASP A 160 -12.57 15.06 -17.78
C ASP A 160 -11.55 16.19 -17.80
N GLN A 161 -10.88 16.45 -16.67
CA GLN A 161 -9.82 17.45 -16.54
C GLN A 161 -8.45 16.87 -16.87
N ALA A 162 -7.43 17.73 -16.91
CA ALA A 162 -6.05 17.31 -17.07
C ALA A 162 -5.65 16.27 -16.02
N LEU A 163 -4.78 15.36 -16.43
CA LEU A 163 -4.17 14.38 -15.56
C LEU A 163 -2.70 14.72 -15.33
N HIS A 164 -2.20 14.42 -14.15
CA HIS A 164 -0.78 14.47 -13.84
C HIS A 164 -0.23 13.04 -13.82
N CYS A 165 0.94 12.80 -14.39
CA CYS A 165 1.57 11.50 -14.27
C CYS A 165 2.01 11.26 -12.82
N PHE A 166 1.58 10.16 -12.21
CA PHE A 166 1.94 9.82 -10.83
C PHE A 166 3.44 9.56 -10.65
N SER A 167 4.14 9.15 -11.72
CA SER A 167 5.56 8.80 -11.70
C SER A 167 6.44 10.01 -12.04
N CYS A 168 6.24 10.60 -13.23
CA CYS A 168 7.10 11.66 -13.77
C CYS A 168 6.63 13.09 -13.39
N GLY A 169 5.36 13.25 -12.99
CA GLY A 169 4.75 14.56 -12.68
C GLY A 169 4.29 15.39 -13.89
N ALA A 170 4.54 14.92 -15.13
CA ALA A 170 4.11 15.64 -16.34
C ALA A 170 2.58 15.80 -16.38
N ARG A 171 2.13 16.95 -16.86
CA ARG A 171 0.72 17.24 -17.08
C ARG A 171 0.31 16.76 -18.47
N HIS A 172 -0.80 16.04 -18.51
CA HIS A 172 -1.48 15.53 -19.70
C HIS A 172 -2.85 16.19 -19.76
N ASP A 173 -2.99 17.20 -20.61
CA ASP A 173 -4.32 17.76 -20.86
C ASP A 173 -5.20 16.72 -21.56
N PRO A 174 -6.52 16.73 -21.31
CA PRO A 174 -7.43 15.90 -22.08
C PRO A 174 -7.18 16.27 -23.53
N MET A 175 -6.95 15.27 -24.40
CA MET A 175 -6.94 15.56 -25.81
C MET A 175 -8.23 16.31 -26.13
N SER A 176 -8.10 17.53 -26.64
CA SER A 176 -9.17 18.39 -27.15
C SER A 176 -9.93 17.78 -28.34
N GLY A 177 -9.83 16.46 -28.53
CA GLY A 177 -10.37 15.66 -29.62
C GLY A 177 -11.73 15.03 -29.34
N ARG A 178 -12.50 15.50 -28.36
CA ARG A 178 -13.96 15.47 -28.52
C ARG A 178 -14.35 16.57 -29.50
N GLN A 179 -13.92 16.45 -30.77
CA GLN A 179 -14.76 16.99 -31.84
C GLN A 179 -16.07 16.21 -31.70
N GLN A 180 -17.14 16.90 -31.32
CA GLN A 180 -18.48 16.37 -31.55
C GLN A 180 -18.56 16.00 -33.03
N VAL A 181 -18.50 14.71 -33.34
CA VAL A 181 -18.80 14.24 -34.68
C VAL A 181 -20.31 14.37 -34.82
N GLU A 182 -20.74 15.52 -35.35
CA GLU A 182 -22.14 15.77 -35.70
C GLU A 182 -22.45 14.94 -36.96
N LEU A 183 -22.92 13.71 -36.77
CA LEU A 183 -23.36 12.85 -37.86
C LEU A 183 -24.65 13.43 -38.46
N ARG A 184 -24.53 14.09 -39.61
CA ARG A 184 -25.69 14.50 -40.42
C ARG A 184 -25.98 13.42 -41.44
N PHE A 185 -27.14 12.80 -41.32
CA PHE A 185 -27.66 11.88 -42.34
C PHE A 185 -28.05 12.70 -43.57
N VAL A 186 -27.38 12.44 -44.69
CA VAL A 186 -27.80 12.96 -46.00
C VAL A 186 -28.81 11.97 -46.56
N SER A 187 -30.06 12.41 -46.73
CA SER A 187 -31.07 11.65 -47.48
C SER A 187 -30.83 11.85 -48.98
N GLU A 188 -30.76 10.73 -49.73
CA GLU A 188 -30.75 10.69 -51.20
C GLU A 188 -32.03 11.27 -51.82
#